data_AF-A0A3M6H3Z7-F1
#
_entry.id   AF-A0A3M6H3Z7-F1
#
_cell.length_a   1.000
_cell.length_b   1.000
_cell.length_c   1.000
_cell.angle_alpha   90.00
_cell.angle_beta   90.00
_cell.angle_gamma   90.00
#
_symmetry.space_group_name_H-M   'P 1'
#
loop_
_entity.id
_entity.type
_entity.pdbx_description
1 polymer ?
#
loop_
_entity_poly.entity_id
_entity_poly.type
_entity_poly.pdbx_seq_one_letter_code
_entity_poly.pdbx_strand_id
1 'polypeptide(L)'
;MDTTRRVPGRAYQTVRDPERLLIEGRAEALSAAGYPLPDDDPAMYAEQLLKEARAAARSSQLDGAAEEAPLSAREVSQVLREVALGRLIMVRACERGWEEIYAERFKVNVEGWRMSIHNDRDELGYCEECISPDGRRWSLDSGNRFGTDPIAMLSTWEHQTLERLLKAI
;
A
#
# COMPACT_ATOMS: atom_id res chain seq x y z
N MET A 1 42.37 28.13 18.64
CA MET A 1 41.00 27.94 19.13
C MET A 1 40.68 26.47 18.90
N ASP A 2 40.65 25.67 19.97
CA ASP A 2 40.52 24.22 19.89
C ASP A 2 39.27 23.79 20.64
N THR A 3 38.19 23.53 19.89
CA THR A 3 36.87 23.18 20.41
C THR A 3 36.80 21.68 20.70
N THR A 4 37.35 21.24 21.84
CA THR A 4 37.09 19.88 22.34
C THR A 4 35.80 19.88 23.17
N ARG A 5 34.67 19.66 22.50
CA ARG A 5 33.37 19.43 23.17
C ARG A 5 33.40 18.06 23.86
N ARG A 6 33.82 18.01 25.12
CA ARG A 6 33.77 16.77 25.93
C ARG A 6 32.34 16.56 26.43
N VAL A 7 31.72 15.46 26.03
CA VAL A 7 30.44 15.00 26.58
C VAL A 7 30.68 14.47 28.00
N PRO A 8 30.00 15.00 29.04
CA PRO A 8 30.18 14.53 30.41
C PRO A 8 29.86 13.03 30.54
N GLY A 9 30.74 12.27 31.19
CA GLY A 9 30.55 10.83 31.44
C GLY A 9 31.12 9.88 30.38
N ARG A 10 31.73 10.37 29.29
CA ARG A 10 32.49 9.53 28.35
C ARG A 10 33.98 9.87 28.38
N ALA A 11 34.80 8.90 28.80
CA ALA A 11 36.25 8.95 28.61
C ALA A 11 36.57 8.50 27.17
N TYR A 12 36.90 9.44 26.29
CA TYR A 12 37.46 9.10 24.98
C TYR A 12 38.97 8.90 25.15
N GLN A 13 39.50 7.76 24.69
CA GLN A 13 40.94 7.52 24.67
C GLN A 13 41.63 8.56 23.79
N THR A 14 42.58 9.30 24.34
CA THR A 14 43.35 10.34 23.63
C THR A 14 44.44 9.77 22.73
N VAL A 15 44.81 8.51 22.90
CA VAL A 15 45.82 7.80 22.11
C VAL A 15 45.18 6.50 21.63
N ARG A 16 45.28 6.18 20.33
CA ARG A 16 44.89 4.86 19.82
C ARG A 16 45.73 3.81 20.54
N ASP A 17 45.06 2.84 21.14
CA ASP A 17 45.69 1.65 21.71
C ASP A 17 46.68 1.05 20.70
N PRO A 18 47.99 0.99 20.99
CA PRO A 18 48.99 0.45 20.07
C PRO A 18 48.81 -1.05 19.83
N GLU A 19 48.03 -1.76 20.67
CA GLU A 19 47.66 -3.16 20.45
C GLU A 19 46.41 -3.33 19.56
N ARG A 20 45.75 -2.23 19.14
CA ARG A 20 44.77 -2.32 18.05
C ARG A 20 45.53 -2.58 16.74
N LEU A 21 45.66 -3.87 16.43
CA LEU A 21 46.09 -4.40 15.14
C LEU A 21 45.63 -3.52 13.98
N LEU A 22 46.56 -3.20 13.08
CA LEU A 22 46.28 -2.54 11.80
C LEU A 22 45.06 -3.22 11.16
N ILE A 23 44.14 -2.40 10.64
CA ILE A 23 42.84 -2.84 10.11
C ILE A 23 43.03 -4.04 9.15
N GLU A 24 44.11 -4.03 8.39
CA GLU A 24 44.55 -5.09 7.48
C GLU A 24 44.82 -6.43 8.19
N GLY A 25 45.59 -6.45 9.29
CA GLY A 25 45.86 -7.68 10.04
C GLY A 25 44.61 -8.26 10.71
N ARG A 26 43.64 -7.43 11.07
CA ARG A 26 42.35 -7.88 11.59
C ARG A 26 41.44 -8.43 10.49
N ALA A 27 41.50 -7.86 9.28
CA ALA A 27 40.78 -8.36 8.12
C ALA A 27 41.33 -9.73 7.67
N GLU A 28 42.64 -9.91 7.65
CA GLU A 28 43.28 -11.21 7.35
C GLU A 28 42.90 -12.29 8.37
N ALA A 29 42.89 -11.95 9.68
CA ALA A 29 42.48 -12.90 10.72
C ALA A 29 41.01 -13.31 10.61
N LEU A 30 40.12 -12.39 10.22
CA LEU A 30 38.70 -12.69 9.99
C LEU A 30 38.50 -13.52 8.71
N SER A 31 39.26 -13.25 7.65
CA SER A 31 39.27 -14.06 6.43
C SER A 31 39.76 -15.49 6.71
N ALA A 32 40.84 -15.65 7.47
CA ALA A 32 41.32 -16.96 7.92
C ALA A 32 40.30 -17.70 8.81
N ALA A 33 39.44 -16.98 9.53
CA ALA A 33 38.32 -17.53 10.29
C ALA A 33 37.07 -17.84 9.44
N GLY A 34 37.15 -17.67 8.12
CA GLY A 34 36.08 -18.01 7.16
C GLY A 34 35.05 -16.91 6.93
N TYR A 35 35.31 -15.67 7.36
CA TYR A 35 34.44 -14.54 7.00
C TYR A 35 34.81 -14.01 5.60
N PRO A 36 33.83 -13.75 4.72
CA PRO A 36 34.07 -13.26 3.37
C PRO A 36 34.72 -11.87 3.39
N LEU A 37 35.66 -11.65 2.47
CA LEU A 37 36.23 -10.33 2.21
C LEU A 37 35.19 -9.44 1.49
N PRO A 38 35.35 -8.11 1.47
CA PRO A 38 34.37 -7.20 0.87
C PRO A 38 33.98 -7.51 -0.58
N ASP A 39 34.88 -8.11 -1.35
CA ASP A 39 34.64 -8.52 -2.73
C ASP A 39 33.73 -9.76 -2.85
N ASP A 40 33.58 -10.53 -1.76
CA ASP A 40 32.71 -11.71 -1.64
C ASP A 40 31.40 -11.40 -0.90
N ASP A 41 31.10 -10.11 -0.62
CA ASP A 41 29.85 -9.71 0.04
C ASP A 41 28.69 -9.64 -0.96
N PRO A 42 27.68 -10.51 -0.88
CA PRO A 42 26.49 -10.44 -1.74
C PRO A 42 25.71 -9.12 -1.64
N ALA A 43 25.99 -8.27 -0.65
CA ALA A 43 25.46 -6.90 -0.58
C ALA A 43 25.90 -6.01 -1.75
N MET A 44 27.05 -6.28 -2.38
CA MET A 44 27.56 -5.49 -3.52
C MET A 44 26.64 -5.53 -4.75
N TYR A 45 25.85 -6.59 -4.91
CA TYR A 45 24.96 -6.77 -6.06
C TYR A 45 23.48 -6.55 -5.74
N ALA A 46 23.14 -6.11 -4.52
CA ALA A 46 21.76 -5.93 -4.09
C ALA A 46 20.96 -4.97 -4.99
N GLU A 47 21.58 -3.90 -5.47
CA GLU A 47 20.93 -2.96 -6.39
C GLU A 47 20.66 -3.56 -7.76
N GLN A 48 21.57 -4.39 -8.27
CA GLN A 48 21.44 -5.04 -9.58
C GLN A 48 20.34 -6.10 -9.54
N LEU A 49 20.32 -6.93 -8.49
CA LEU A 49 19.25 -7.91 -8.25
C LEU A 49 17.87 -7.24 -8.13
N LEU A 50 17.79 -6.09 -7.46
CA LEU A 50 16.55 -5.32 -7.36
C LEU A 50 16.10 -4.76 -8.72
N LYS A 51 17.05 -4.30 -9.55
CA LYS A 51 16.76 -3.83 -10.91
C LYS A 51 16.25 -4.98 -11.79
N GLU A 52 16.88 -6.14 -11.73
CA GLU A 52 16.49 -7.32 -12.49
C GLU A 52 15.11 -7.85 -12.07
N ALA A 53 14.85 -7.95 -10.77
CA ALA A 53 13.55 -8.34 -10.25
C ALA A 53 12.43 -7.37 -10.70
N ARG A 54 12.71 -6.05 -10.71
CA ARG A 54 11.78 -5.04 -11.22
C ARG A 54 11.55 -5.13 -12.72
N ALA A 55 12.59 -5.46 -13.50
CA ALA A 55 12.48 -5.64 -14.95
C ALA A 55 11.66 -6.89 -15.30
N ALA A 56 11.91 -8.00 -14.60
CA ALA A 56 11.16 -9.23 -14.74
C ALA A 56 9.66 -9.03 -14.43
N ALA A 57 9.34 -8.35 -13.32
CA ALA A 57 7.95 -8.04 -12.96
C ALA A 57 7.23 -7.19 -14.03
N ARG A 58 7.90 -6.19 -14.62
CA ARG A 58 7.33 -5.39 -15.72
C ARG A 58 7.13 -6.19 -17.00
N SER A 59 8.04 -7.12 -17.30
CA SER A 59 7.93 -8.00 -18.47
C SER A 59 6.75 -8.97 -18.32
N SER A 60 6.56 -9.58 -17.14
CA SER A 60 5.42 -10.47 -16.87
C SER A 60 4.07 -9.76 -16.93
N GLN A 61 4.04 -8.44 -16.76
CA GLN A 61 2.83 -7.64 -16.88
C GLN A 61 2.34 -7.46 -18.33
N LEU A 62 3.18 -7.74 -19.33
CA LEU A 62 2.87 -7.56 -20.75
C LEU A 62 2.45 -8.85 -21.47
N ASP A 63 2.74 -10.04 -20.91
CA ASP A 63 2.42 -11.35 -21.50
C ASP A 63 1.19 -12.04 -20.88
N GLY A 64 0.52 -11.39 -19.92
CA GLY A 64 -0.76 -11.87 -19.40
C GLY A 64 -1.90 -11.49 -20.32
N ALA A 65 -2.23 -12.32 -21.31
CA ALA A 65 -3.58 -12.33 -21.88
C ALA A 65 -4.54 -12.73 -20.74
N ALA A 66 -5.11 -11.73 -20.07
CA ALA A 66 -5.97 -11.89 -18.92
C ALA A 66 -7.24 -12.64 -19.33
N GLU A 67 -7.37 -13.91 -18.93
CA GLU A 67 -8.67 -14.35 -18.45
C GLU A 67 -9.04 -13.36 -17.33
N GLU A 68 -10.07 -12.55 -17.55
CA GLU A 68 -10.47 -11.42 -16.71
C GLU A 68 -10.69 -11.86 -15.26
N ALA A 69 -9.62 -11.80 -14.47
CA ALA A 69 -9.69 -12.10 -13.05
C ALA A 69 -10.74 -11.16 -12.41
N PRO A 70 -11.61 -11.69 -11.54
CA PRO A 70 -12.63 -10.87 -10.89
C PRO A 70 -11.96 -9.73 -10.14
N LEU A 71 -12.60 -8.55 -10.11
CA LEU A 71 -12.12 -7.41 -9.34
C LEU A 71 -11.90 -7.85 -7.90
N SER A 72 -10.79 -7.43 -7.30
CA SER A 72 -10.52 -7.66 -5.88
C SER A 72 -11.11 -6.55 -5.00
N ALA A 73 -11.43 -6.87 -3.74
CA ALA A 73 -11.86 -5.86 -2.76
C ALA A 73 -10.79 -4.76 -2.53
N ARG A 74 -9.50 -5.12 -2.71
CA ARG A 74 -8.38 -4.17 -2.64
C ARG A 74 -8.46 -3.14 -3.75
N GLU A 75 -8.73 -3.55 -4.98
CA GLU A 75 -8.89 -2.60 -6.09
C GLU A 75 -10.07 -1.65 -5.83
N VAL A 76 -11.22 -2.18 -5.40
CA VAL A 76 -12.41 -1.36 -5.11
C VAL A 76 -12.14 -0.38 -3.96
N SER A 77 -11.51 -0.83 -2.87
CA SER A 77 -11.17 0.05 -1.74
C SER A 77 -10.14 1.12 -2.10
N GLN A 78 -9.25 0.88 -3.06
CA GLN A 78 -8.37 1.92 -3.56
C GLN A 78 -9.15 3.00 -4.30
N VAL A 79 -10.10 2.64 -5.16
CA VAL A 79 -10.94 3.64 -5.85
C VAL A 79 -11.72 4.49 -4.84
N LEU A 80 -12.31 3.87 -3.81
CA LEU A 80 -12.99 4.60 -2.73
C LEU A 80 -12.04 5.53 -1.95
N ARG A 81 -10.80 5.12 -1.72
CA ARG A 81 -9.77 5.95 -1.09
C ARG A 81 -9.41 7.16 -1.96
N GLU A 82 -9.30 6.98 -3.27
CA GLU A 82 -9.05 8.08 -4.20
C GLU A 82 -10.20 9.11 -4.20
N VAL A 83 -11.45 8.64 -4.08
CA VAL A 83 -12.62 9.52 -3.89
C VAL A 83 -12.53 10.27 -2.57
N ALA A 84 -12.22 9.59 -1.46
CA ALA A 84 -12.08 10.23 -0.14
C ALA A 84 -10.96 11.28 -0.12
N LEU A 85 -9.88 11.06 -0.88
CA LEU A 85 -8.79 12.03 -1.07
C LEU A 85 -9.14 13.17 -2.03
N GLY A 86 -10.31 13.14 -2.67
CA GLY A 86 -10.74 14.14 -3.66
C GLY A 86 -10.01 14.05 -5.00
N ARG A 87 -9.37 12.90 -5.30
CA ARG A 87 -8.62 12.67 -6.54
C ARG A 87 -9.49 12.06 -7.65
N LEU A 88 -10.60 11.42 -7.30
CA LEU A 88 -11.61 10.95 -8.25
C LEU A 88 -12.97 11.60 -7.94
N ILE A 89 -13.73 11.88 -9.00
CA ILE A 89 -15.07 12.45 -8.89
C ILE A 89 -16.11 11.34 -8.76
N MET A 90 -16.90 11.41 -7.70
CA MET A 90 -18.07 10.54 -7.49
C MET A 90 -19.36 11.31 -7.78
N VAL A 91 -20.24 10.71 -8.58
CA VAL A 91 -21.55 11.26 -8.92
C VAL A 91 -22.65 10.26 -8.59
N ARG A 92 -23.81 10.76 -8.17
CA ARG A 92 -24.98 9.92 -7.89
C ARG A 92 -25.50 9.30 -9.19
N ALA A 93 -25.81 7.99 -9.14
CA ALA A 93 -26.30 7.21 -10.27
C ALA A 93 -27.70 6.61 -10.02
N CYS A 94 -28.41 7.07 -8.99
CA CYS A 94 -29.80 6.75 -8.68
C CYS A 94 -30.67 8.01 -8.60
N GLU A 95 -31.99 7.83 -8.74
CA GLU A 95 -32.96 8.92 -8.72
C GLU A 95 -33.05 9.58 -7.34
N ARG A 96 -33.16 8.76 -6.29
CA ARG A 96 -33.27 9.18 -4.89
C ARG A 96 -31.91 9.56 -4.31
N GLY A 97 -31.90 10.62 -3.51
CA GLY A 97 -30.73 11.07 -2.73
C GLY A 97 -30.44 10.17 -1.52
N TRP A 98 -29.30 10.38 -0.87
CA TRP A 98 -28.86 9.56 0.27
C TRP A 98 -29.85 9.59 1.45
N GLU A 99 -30.35 10.77 1.81
CA GLU A 99 -31.30 10.95 2.93
C GLU A 99 -32.69 10.40 2.60
N GLU A 100 -33.02 10.26 1.32
CA GLU A 100 -34.32 9.76 0.89
C GLU A 100 -34.41 8.25 0.99
N ILE A 101 -33.27 7.54 0.91
CA ILE A 101 -33.21 6.09 0.99
C ILE A 101 -32.96 5.63 2.43
N TYR A 102 -33.54 4.50 2.83
CA TYR A 102 -33.40 3.98 4.19
C TYR A 102 -33.22 2.47 4.16
N ALA A 103 -32.08 1.96 4.64
CA ALA A 103 -31.74 0.53 4.59
C ALA A 103 -31.74 -0.04 3.15
N GLU A 104 -31.37 0.79 2.17
CA GLU A 104 -31.44 0.49 0.74
C GLU A 104 -30.08 0.71 0.04
N ARG A 105 -29.97 0.17 -1.17
CA ARG A 105 -28.78 0.27 -2.02
C ARG A 105 -28.71 1.64 -2.70
N PHE A 106 -27.65 2.39 -2.41
CA PHE A 106 -27.29 3.63 -3.09
C PHE A 106 -26.34 3.36 -4.26
N LYS A 107 -26.61 3.92 -5.43
CA LYS A 107 -25.78 3.71 -6.64
C LYS A 107 -24.99 4.96 -6.96
N VAL A 108 -23.69 4.80 -7.20
CA VAL A 108 -22.78 5.89 -7.58
C VAL A 108 -21.95 5.49 -8.79
N ASN A 109 -21.51 6.51 -9.54
CA ASN A 109 -20.48 6.37 -10.55
C ASN A 109 -19.23 7.13 -10.12
N VAL A 110 -18.08 6.47 -10.17
CA VAL A 110 -16.78 7.08 -9.92
C VAL A 110 -15.95 6.95 -11.20
N GLU A 111 -15.94 7.98 -12.04
CA GLU A 111 -15.18 8.01 -13.30
C GLU A 111 -15.29 6.72 -14.14
N GLY A 112 -16.51 6.21 -14.33
CA GLY A 112 -16.79 4.99 -15.08
C GLY A 112 -16.92 3.73 -14.24
N TRP A 113 -16.45 3.74 -12.98
CA TRP A 113 -16.70 2.67 -12.02
C TRP A 113 -18.13 2.77 -11.50
N ARG A 114 -18.93 1.73 -11.71
CA ARG A 114 -20.30 1.67 -11.19
C ARG A 114 -20.31 0.92 -9.88
N MET A 115 -20.66 1.62 -8.80
CA MET A 115 -20.65 1.07 -7.46
C MET A 115 -22.04 1.08 -6.86
N SER A 116 -22.23 0.18 -5.91
CA SER A 116 -23.44 0.05 -5.15
C SER A 116 -23.09 -0.16 -3.69
N ILE A 117 -23.61 0.74 -2.86
CA ILE A 117 -23.26 0.85 -1.46
C ILE A 117 -24.55 0.74 -0.65
N HIS A 118 -24.54 -0.08 0.39
CA HIS A 118 -25.66 -0.19 1.30
C HIS A 118 -25.69 1.00 2.25
N ASN A 119 -26.83 1.68 2.37
CA ASN A 119 -27.08 2.68 3.39
C ASN A 119 -27.70 1.97 4.60
N ASP A 120 -27.03 1.91 5.74
CA ASP A 120 -27.61 1.38 7.00
C ASP A 120 -28.16 2.55 7.81
N ARG A 121 -29.43 2.90 7.55
CA ARG A 121 -30.18 3.89 8.35
C ARG A 121 -29.45 5.23 8.48
N ASP A 122 -29.04 5.78 7.34
CA ASP A 122 -28.24 7.01 7.18
C ASP A 122 -26.74 6.88 7.53
N GLU A 123 -26.27 5.69 7.91
CA GLU A 123 -24.84 5.41 8.08
C GLU A 123 -24.28 4.70 6.83
N LEU A 124 -23.00 4.93 6.55
CA LEU A 124 -22.29 4.22 5.49
C LEU A 124 -22.13 2.74 5.89
N GLY A 125 -22.80 1.85 5.14
CA GLY A 125 -22.73 0.40 5.31
C GLY A 125 -21.61 -0.23 4.49
N TYR A 126 -21.91 -1.35 3.83
CA TYR A 126 -20.95 -2.12 3.03
C TYR A 126 -21.08 -1.87 1.53
N CYS A 127 -20.02 -2.17 0.78
CA CYS A 127 -20.11 -2.20 -0.69
C CYS A 127 -20.80 -3.51 -1.11
N GLU A 128 -21.89 -3.42 -1.86
CA GLU A 128 -22.61 -4.58 -2.39
C GLU A 128 -21.98 -5.10 -3.68
N GLU A 129 -21.65 -4.19 -4.60
CA GLU A 129 -21.14 -4.50 -5.92
C GLU A 129 -20.32 -3.34 -6.47
N CYS A 130 -19.30 -3.67 -7.26
CA CYS A 130 -18.52 -2.74 -8.05
C CYS A 130 -18.24 -3.33 -9.43
N ILE A 131 -18.44 -2.52 -10.48
CA ILE A 131 -18.12 -2.85 -11.85
C ILE A 131 -17.13 -1.81 -12.36
N SER A 132 -15.95 -2.24 -12.77
CA SER A 132 -14.92 -1.37 -13.35
C SER A 132 -15.27 -0.94 -14.77
N PRO A 133 -14.61 0.11 -15.29
CA PRO A 133 -14.80 0.59 -16.66
C PRO A 133 -14.53 -0.48 -17.72
N ASP A 134 -13.63 -1.42 -17.43
CA ASP A 134 -13.28 -2.56 -18.30
C ASP A 134 -14.29 -3.72 -18.22
N GLY A 135 -15.31 -3.63 -17.35
CA GLY A 135 -16.38 -4.63 -17.23
C GLY A 135 -16.16 -5.70 -16.16
N ARG A 136 -14.99 -5.75 -15.53
CA ARG A 136 -14.75 -6.68 -14.40
C ARG A 136 -15.69 -6.36 -13.24
N ARG A 137 -16.09 -7.39 -12.48
CA ARG A 137 -17.07 -7.27 -11.38
C ARG A 137 -16.48 -7.76 -10.07
N TRP A 138 -16.77 -7.04 -8.99
CA TRP A 138 -16.68 -7.48 -7.61
C TRP A 138 -18.08 -7.43 -7.00
N SER A 139 -18.48 -8.47 -6.27
CA SER A 139 -19.68 -8.41 -5.42
C SER A 139 -19.46 -9.13 -4.11
N LEU A 140 -20.12 -8.66 -3.07
CA LEU A 140 -20.03 -9.23 -1.72
C LEU A 140 -20.52 -10.70 -1.69
N ASP A 141 -21.55 -11.02 -2.47
CA ASP A 141 -22.22 -12.34 -2.51
C ASP A 141 -21.60 -13.34 -3.51
N SER A 142 -20.48 -13.01 -4.16
CA SER A 142 -19.83 -13.88 -5.18
C SER A 142 -19.25 -15.20 -4.63
N GLY A 143 -19.61 -15.63 -3.42
CA GLY A 143 -19.09 -16.87 -2.81
C GLY A 143 -17.58 -16.84 -2.54
N ASN A 144 -16.94 -15.67 -2.62
CA ASN A 144 -15.54 -15.53 -2.26
C ASN A 144 -15.42 -15.65 -0.74
N ARG A 145 -14.87 -16.77 -0.29
CA ARG A 145 -14.55 -17.08 1.12
C ARG A 145 -13.71 -15.99 1.82
N PHE A 146 -13.16 -15.05 1.05
CA PHE A 146 -12.35 -13.91 1.48
C PHE A 146 -12.94 -12.56 1.07
N GLY A 147 -14.26 -12.45 0.86
CA GLY A 147 -14.96 -11.21 0.51
C GLY A 147 -14.93 -10.18 1.63
N THR A 148 -13.75 -9.65 1.95
CA THR A 148 -13.61 -8.46 2.79
C THR A 148 -14.32 -7.32 2.10
N ASP A 149 -15.24 -6.67 2.81
CA ASP A 149 -15.91 -5.48 2.33
C ASP A 149 -14.87 -4.37 2.05
N PRO A 150 -14.82 -3.82 0.81
CA PRO A 150 -13.96 -2.70 0.45
C PRO A 150 -14.10 -1.50 1.39
N ILE A 151 -15.29 -1.24 1.93
CA ILE A 151 -15.53 -0.13 2.86
C ILE A 151 -14.87 -0.42 4.21
N ALA A 152 -14.94 -1.66 4.70
CA ALA A 152 -14.22 -2.09 5.90
C ALA A 152 -12.67 -2.01 5.79
N MET A 153 -12.12 -1.83 4.58
CA MET A 153 -10.68 -1.62 4.35
C MET A 153 -10.25 -0.14 4.39
N LEU A 154 -11.19 0.77 4.58
CA LEU A 154 -10.92 2.19 4.71
C LEU A 154 -10.48 2.52 6.14
N SER A 155 -9.59 3.50 6.28
CA SER A 155 -9.32 4.11 7.57
C SER A 155 -10.55 4.87 8.06
N THR A 156 -10.61 5.16 9.37
CA THR A 156 -11.70 5.94 9.96
C THR A 156 -11.91 7.29 9.27
N TRP A 157 -10.83 7.97 8.90
CA TRP A 157 -10.92 9.27 8.21
C TRP A 157 -11.47 9.12 6.78
N GLU A 158 -11.04 8.10 6.04
CA GLU A 158 -11.53 7.82 4.68
C GLU A 158 -13.01 7.45 4.70
N HIS A 159 -13.41 6.61 5.65
CA HIS A 159 -14.80 6.21 5.84
C HIS A 159 -15.72 7.40 6.12
N GLN A 160 -15.38 8.24 7.10
CA GLN A 160 -16.15 9.45 7.44
C GLN A 160 -16.20 10.45 6.29
N THR A 161 -15.10 10.59 5.55
CA THR A 161 -15.05 11.48 4.40
C THR A 161 -15.94 10.98 3.27
N LEU A 162 -15.90 9.68 2.97
CA LEU A 162 -16.76 9.04 1.98
C LEU A 162 -18.25 9.18 2.33
N GLU A 163 -18.63 8.93 3.59
CA GLU A 163 -20.01 9.11 4.05
C GLU A 163 -20.50 10.55 3.82
N ARG A 164 -19.70 11.55 4.21
CA ARG A 164 -20.04 12.96 3.98
C ARG A 164 -20.19 13.29 2.48
N LEU A 165 -19.35 12.70 1.63
CA LEU A 165 -19.46 12.89 0.18
C LEU A 165 -20.75 12.26 -0.37
N LEU A 166 -21.13 11.07 0.12
CA LEU A 166 -22.37 10.40 -0.27
C LEU A 166 -23.60 11.20 0.13
N LYS A 167 -23.60 11.81 1.33
CA LYS A 167 -24.68 12.70 1.80
C LYS A 167 -24.79 13.99 1.00
N ALA A 168 -23.72 14.41 0.32
CA ALA A 168 -23.68 15.67 -0.42
C ALA A 168 -24.12 15.54 -1.90
N ILE A 169 -24.32 14.32 -2.41
CA ILE A 169 -24.62 14.04 -3.83
C ILE A 169 -26.02 13.54 -4.11
#